data_AF-A0A1E3J6K1-F1
#
_entry.id   AF-A0A1E3J6K1-F1
#
_cell.length_a   1.000
_cell.length_b   1.000
_cell.length_c   1.000
_cell.angle_alpha   90.00
_cell.angle_beta   90.00
_cell.angle_gamma   90.00
#
_symmetry.space_group_name_H-M   'P 1'
#
loop_
_entity.id
_entity.type
_entity.pdbx_description
1 polymer ?
#
loop_
_entity_poly.entity_id
_entity_poly.type
_entity_poly.pdbx_seq_one_letter_code
_entity_poly.pdbx_strand_id
1 'polypeptide(L)'
;MFTTQVYGTVFGAFIDCVVMINIVNSHRELLQDTNGSSVWSGQYFQSQSTQASVWALAKYLYGRSGEYFIVLLGLPIRFAAVILHRVFARYVPHIGKFSLSDLNLPQFFIYSGYLGFNQTQSCVVLSHLAAGFFTRFYLRNYKPRIFRDYSYLVTAAWDGASLFVLFILSFAVFGASNSTVAFPSWWGNPADGYPGVRQLIDCKC
;
A
#
# COMPACT_ATOMS: atom_id res chain seq x y z
N MET A 1 -15.60 3.09 24.98
CA MET A 1 -14.90 2.57 23.79
C MET A 1 -15.57 3.02 22.49
N PHE A 2 -16.87 2.78 22.28
CA PHE A 2 -17.56 3.24 21.05
C PHE A 2 -17.63 4.77 20.93
N THR A 3 -18.08 5.48 21.96
CA THR A 3 -18.22 6.96 21.92
C THR A 3 -16.88 7.67 21.69
N THR A 4 -15.80 7.17 22.30
CA THR A 4 -14.44 7.71 22.10
C THR A 4 -13.90 7.45 20.70
N GLN A 5 -14.24 6.30 20.09
CA GLN A 5 -13.89 6.02 18.69
C GLN A 5 -14.68 6.90 17.72
N VAL A 6 -15.98 7.05 17.94
CA VAL A 6 -16.85 7.92 17.11
C VAL A 6 -16.38 9.37 17.19
N TYR A 7 -16.06 9.87 18.38
CA TYR A 7 -15.52 11.22 18.54
C TYR A 7 -14.17 11.37 17.82
N GLY A 8 -13.28 10.38 17.95
CA GLY A 8 -11.98 10.37 17.29
C GLY A 8 -12.09 10.35 15.76
N THR A 9 -13.01 9.56 15.19
CA THR A 9 -13.18 9.49 13.73
C THR A 9 -13.80 10.75 13.15
N VAL A 10 -14.80 11.33 13.83
CA VAL A 10 -15.42 12.60 13.39
C VAL A 10 -14.41 13.74 13.45
N PHE A 11 -13.65 13.85 14.55
CA PHE A 11 -12.62 14.87 14.69
C PHE A 11 -11.48 14.69 13.67
N GLY A 12 -11.02 13.45 13.48
CA GLY A 12 -9.99 13.13 12.49
C GLY A 12 -10.43 13.47 11.07
N ALA A 13 -11.68 13.15 10.69
CA ALA A 13 -12.24 13.47 9.38
C ALA A 13 -12.30 14.98 9.12
N PHE A 14 -12.59 15.78 10.15
CA PHE A 14 -12.60 17.23 10.02
C PHE A 14 -11.20 17.79 9.76
N ILE A 15 -10.20 17.37 10.54
CA ILE A 15 -8.80 17.79 10.34
C ILE A 15 -8.31 17.37 8.96
N ASP A 16 -8.56 16.12 8.57
CA ASP A 16 -8.16 15.59 7.26
C ASP A 16 -8.73 16.43 6.11
N CYS A 17 -10.01 16.79 6.18
CA CYS A 17 -10.66 17.63 5.18
C CYS A 17 -10.02 19.02 5.08
N VAL A 18 -9.75 19.67 6.22
CA VAL A 18 -9.11 20.99 6.25
C VAL A 18 -7.69 20.93 5.66
N VAL A 19 -6.91 19.90 6.01
CA VAL A 19 -5.54 19.72 5.50
C VAL A 19 -5.57 19.43 4.01
N MET A 20 -6.47 18.57 3.54
CA MET A 20 -6.66 18.27 2.12
C MET A 20 -6.97 19.54 1.32
N ILE A 21 -7.91 20.38 1.77
CA ILE A 21 -8.25 21.63 1.08
C ILE A 21 -7.02 22.56 0.97
N ASN A 22 -6.24 22.68 2.05
CA ASN A 22 -5.04 23.52 2.04
C ASN A 22 -3.97 23.01 1.06
N ILE A 23 -3.71 21.70 1.04
CA ILE A 23 -2.74 21.08 0.13
C ILE A 23 -3.19 21.22 -1.32
N VAL A 24 -4.46 20.91 -1.62
CA VAL A 24 -5.00 20.97 -2.97
C VAL A 24 -4.97 22.40 -3.51
N ASN A 25 -5.32 23.40 -2.69
CA ASN A 25 -5.25 24.80 -3.12
C ASN A 25 -3.81 25.29 -3.36
N SER A 26 -2.85 24.81 -2.57
CA SER A 26 -1.45 25.25 -2.65
C SER A 26 -0.65 24.56 -3.75
N HIS A 27 -0.99 23.31 -4.08
CA HIS A 27 -0.23 22.46 -5.02
C HIS A 27 -1.07 21.93 -6.19
N ARG A 28 -2.17 22.63 -6.53
CA ARG A 28 -3.15 22.19 -7.56
C ARG A 28 -2.51 21.84 -8.90
N GLU A 29 -1.63 22.71 -9.39
CA GLU A 29 -0.99 22.55 -10.71
C GLU A 29 -0.06 21.35 -10.73
N LEU A 30 0.61 21.09 -9.61
CA LEU A 30 1.57 19.98 -9.45
C LEU A 30 0.86 18.63 -9.27
N LEU A 31 -0.34 18.63 -8.66
CA LEU A 31 -1.21 17.46 -8.53
C LEU A 31 -1.91 17.08 -9.84
N GLN A 32 -2.03 18.01 -10.79
CA GLN A 32 -2.59 17.76 -12.13
C GLN A 32 -1.56 17.16 -13.09
N ASP A 33 -0.27 17.37 -12.86
CA ASP A 33 0.80 16.78 -13.66
C ASP A 33 0.93 15.27 -13.36
N THR A 34 1.05 14.47 -14.44
CA THR A 34 1.27 13.03 -14.39
C THR A 34 2.62 12.66 -13.79
N ASN A 35 3.63 13.53 -13.95
CA ASN A 35 4.98 13.28 -13.41
C ASN A 35 5.17 13.75 -11.96
N GLY A 36 4.34 14.70 -11.49
CA GLY A 36 4.43 15.26 -10.13
C GLY A 36 5.84 15.77 -9.76
N SER A 37 6.09 15.88 -8.46
CA SER A 37 7.41 16.11 -7.88
C SER A 37 7.82 14.90 -7.04
N SER A 38 9.08 14.85 -6.59
CA SER A 38 9.57 13.80 -5.68
C SER A 38 8.79 13.70 -4.35
N VAL A 39 7.95 14.70 -4.06
CA VAL A 39 7.22 14.85 -2.81
C VAL A 39 5.71 14.72 -3.01
N TRP A 40 5.17 15.33 -4.05
CA TRP A 40 3.72 15.36 -4.33
C TRP A 40 3.43 14.75 -5.69
N SER A 41 2.56 13.74 -5.71
CA SER A 41 2.09 13.10 -6.93
C SER A 41 0.57 12.93 -6.91
N GLY A 42 -0.08 13.28 -8.02
CA GLY A 42 -1.50 13.05 -8.24
C GLY A 42 -1.86 11.58 -8.49
N GLN A 43 -0.88 10.66 -8.53
CA GLN A 43 -1.09 9.26 -8.89
C GLN A 43 -2.17 8.58 -8.05
N TYR A 44 -2.22 8.85 -6.73
CA TYR A 44 -3.25 8.29 -5.87
C TYR A 44 -4.66 8.74 -6.29
N PHE A 45 -4.88 10.04 -6.47
CA PHE A 45 -6.16 10.60 -6.90
C PHE A 45 -6.56 10.15 -8.32
N GLN A 46 -5.59 10.04 -9.23
CA GLN A 46 -5.81 9.51 -10.58
C GLN A 46 -6.20 8.03 -10.54
N SER A 47 -5.57 7.23 -9.67
CA SER A 47 -5.91 5.81 -9.50
C SER A 47 -7.34 5.62 -8.97
N GLN A 48 -7.76 6.46 -8.02
CA GLN A 48 -9.12 6.44 -7.47
C GLN A 48 -10.16 6.84 -8.52
N SER A 49 -9.87 7.88 -9.32
CA SER A 49 -10.74 8.34 -10.41
C SER A 49 -10.87 7.29 -11.52
N THR A 50 -9.76 6.62 -11.85
CA THR A 50 -9.74 5.50 -12.79
C THR A 50 -10.56 4.33 -12.26
N GLN A 51 -10.38 3.97 -10.98
CA GLN A 51 -11.15 2.91 -10.34
C GLN A 51 -12.65 3.21 -10.34
N ALA A 52 -13.06 4.44 -10.01
CA ALA A 52 -14.45 4.86 -10.08
C ALA A 52 -15.02 4.75 -11.51
N SER A 53 -14.24 5.14 -12.51
CA SER A 53 -14.62 5.02 -13.93
C SER A 53 -14.76 3.56 -14.36
N VAL A 54 -13.85 2.68 -13.92
CA VAL A 54 -13.93 1.23 -14.17
C VAL A 54 -15.21 0.64 -13.58
N TRP A 55 -15.60 1.03 -12.36
CA TRP A 55 -16.83 0.56 -11.74
C TRP A 55 -18.09 1.16 -12.36
N ALA A 56 -18.06 2.43 -12.79
CA ALA A 56 -19.17 3.04 -13.52
C ALA A 56 -19.39 2.36 -14.89
N LEU A 57 -18.30 1.96 -15.55
CA LEU A 57 -18.32 1.26 -16.83
C LEU A 57 -18.30 -0.28 -16.70
N ALA A 58 -18.54 -0.80 -15.48
CA ALA A 58 -18.44 -2.22 -15.16
C ALA A 58 -19.27 -3.12 -16.09
N LYS A 59 -20.45 -2.66 -16.52
CA LYS A 59 -21.32 -3.41 -17.43
C LYS A 59 -20.67 -3.68 -18.80
N TYR A 60 -19.83 -2.76 -19.28
CA TYR A 60 -19.15 -2.87 -20.56
C TYR A 60 -17.79 -3.54 -20.43
N LEU A 61 -17.03 -3.23 -19.37
CA LEU A 61 -15.73 -3.82 -19.11
C LEU A 61 -15.81 -5.30 -18.72
N TYR A 62 -16.80 -5.63 -17.90
CA TYR A 62 -16.95 -6.96 -17.31
C TYR A 62 -18.18 -7.73 -17.79
N GLY A 63 -18.83 -7.25 -18.85
CA GLY A 63 -19.86 -8.01 -19.55
C GLY A 63 -19.30 -9.31 -20.14
N ARG A 64 -20.18 -10.22 -20.56
CA ARG A 64 -19.80 -11.54 -21.12
C ARG A 64 -18.91 -11.47 -22.37
N SER A 65 -18.91 -10.34 -23.07
CA SER A 65 -18.06 -10.03 -24.23
C SER A 65 -17.00 -8.96 -23.93
N GLY A 66 -16.85 -8.54 -22.67
CA GLY A 66 -15.88 -7.52 -22.26
C GLY A 66 -14.49 -8.11 -22.08
N GLU A 67 -13.46 -7.32 -22.37
CA GLU A 67 -12.05 -7.72 -22.33
C GLU A 67 -11.59 -8.16 -20.92
N TYR A 68 -12.25 -7.67 -19.86
CA TYR A 68 -11.86 -7.91 -18.47
C TYR A 68 -12.81 -8.85 -17.71
N PHE A 69 -13.66 -9.63 -18.40
CA PHE A 69 -14.59 -10.58 -17.77
C PHE A 69 -13.92 -11.53 -16.75
N ILE A 70 -12.67 -11.93 -17.02
CA ILE A 70 -11.87 -12.80 -16.14
C ILE A 70 -11.63 -12.20 -14.75
N VAL A 71 -11.62 -10.86 -14.62
CA VAL A 71 -11.36 -10.17 -13.35
C VAL A 71 -12.48 -10.44 -12.34
N LEU A 72 -13.75 -10.42 -12.79
CA LEU A 72 -14.87 -10.81 -11.93
C LEU A 72 -14.92 -12.30 -11.65
N LEU A 73 -14.45 -13.14 -12.58
CA LEU A 73 -14.27 -14.57 -12.32
C LEU A 73 -13.12 -14.86 -11.35
N GLY A 74 -12.18 -13.94 -11.14
CA GLY A 74 -11.09 -14.10 -10.18
C GLY A 74 -11.58 -14.35 -8.75
N LEU A 75 -12.70 -13.74 -8.34
CA LEU A 75 -13.28 -13.93 -7.02
C LEU A 75 -13.83 -15.37 -6.80
N PRO A 76 -14.72 -15.91 -7.67
CA PRO A 76 -15.14 -17.30 -7.55
C PRO A 76 -14.01 -18.29 -7.78
N ILE A 77 -13.02 -18.00 -8.65
CA ILE A 77 -11.84 -18.87 -8.84
C ILE A 77 -11.04 -19.00 -7.52
N ARG A 78 -10.77 -17.88 -6.83
CA ARG A 78 -10.06 -17.90 -5.55
C ARG A 78 -10.87 -18.62 -4.47
N PHE A 79 -12.18 -18.38 -4.42
CA PHE A 79 -13.07 -19.06 -3.49
C PHE A 79 -13.09 -20.58 -3.73
N ALA A 80 -13.20 -21.00 -4.99
CA ALA A 80 -13.12 -22.41 -5.37
C ALA A 80 -11.76 -23.02 -5.00
N ALA A 81 -10.65 -22.33 -5.24
CA ALA A 81 -9.32 -22.78 -4.84
C ALA A 81 -9.18 -23.00 -3.32
N VAL A 82 -9.77 -22.11 -2.51
CA VAL A 82 -9.78 -22.26 -1.04
C VAL A 82 -10.62 -23.47 -0.61
N ILE A 83 -11.77 -23.70 -1.25
CA ILE A 83 -12.60 -24.89 -0.98
C ILE A 83 -11.85 -26.16 -1.36
N LEU A 84 -11.27 -26.22 -2.56
CA LEU A 84 -10.51 -27.38 -3.03
C LEU A 84 -9.36 -27.70 -2.09
N HIS A 85 -8.62 -26.70 -1.62
CA HIS A 85 -7.57 -26.92 -0.64
C HIS A 85 -8.09 -27.39 0.71
N ARG A 86 -9.23 -26.88 1.19
CA ARG A 86 -9.84 -27.34 2.44
C ARG A 86 -10.30 -28.79 2.34
N VAL A 87 -10.83 -29.18 1.19
CA VAL A 87 -11.21 -30.57 0.88
C VAL A 87 -9.95 -31.44 0.83
N PHE A 88 -8.91 -31.01 0.13
CA PHE A 88 -7.63 -31.72 0.03
C PHE A 88 -6.95 -31.90 1.40
N ALA A 89 -6.87 -30.86 2.21
CA ALA A 89 -6.31 -30.90 3.56
C ALA A 89 -7.12 -31.79 4.53
N ARG A 90 -8.39 -32.07 4.22
CA ARG A 90 -9.20 -33.03 5.01
C ARG A 90 -8.90 -34.48 4.65
N TYR A 91 -8.59 -34.77 3.39
CA TYR A 91 -8.27 -36.13 2.94
C TYR A 91 -6.79 -36.49 3.12
N VAL A 92 -5.89 -35.51 2.96
CA VAL A 92 -4.45 -35.67 3.21
C VAL A 92 -4.05 -34.57 4.19
N PRO A 93 -4.14 -34.81 5.51
CA PRO A 93 -3.82 -33.77 6.50
C PRO A 93 -2.31 -33.50 6.60
N HIS A 94 -1.46 -34.46 6.24
CA HIS A 94 -0.01 -34.35 6.36
C HIS A 94 0.68 -34.73 5.05
N ILE A 95 1.44 -33.81 4.49
CA ILE A 95 2.44 -34.11 3.46
C ILE A 95 3.81 -34.03 4.15
N GLY A 96 4.31 -35.19 4.58
CA GLY A 96 5.57 -35.29 5.31
C GLY A 96 5.54 -34.58 6.67
N LYS A 97 6.47 -33.64 6.90
CA LYS A 97 6.57 -32.86 8.15
C LYS A 97 5.71 -31.59 8.18
N PHE A 98 5.02 -31.27 7.08
CA PHE A 98 4.19 -30.08 6.98
C PHE A 98 2.72 -30.46 7.11
N SER A 99 2.03 -29.85 8.08
CA SER A 99 0.59 -29.92 8.16
C SER A 99 -0.02 -28.96 7.14
N LEU A 100 -0.89 -29.45 6.27
CA LEU A 100 -1.61 -28.63 5.29
C LEU A 100 -2.62 -27.69 5.96
N SER A 101 -2.89 -27.87 7.27
CA SER A 101 -3.68 -26.93 8.08
C SER A 101 -2.99 -25.61 8.37
N ASP A 102 -1.65 -25.57 8.31
CA ASP A 102 -0.88 -24.37 8.69
C ASP A 102 -0.75 -23.37 7.54
N LEU A 103 -1.19 -23.76 6.34
CA LEU A 103 -1.11 -22.95 5.13
C LEU A 103 -2.39 -22.15 4.92
N ASN A 104 -2.30 -20.83 5.14
CA ASN A 104 -3.39 -19.89 4.87
C ASN A 104 -3.40 -19.46 3.39
N LEU A 105 -4.00 -20.29 2.53
CA LEU A 105 -4.15 -20.01 1.10
C LEU A 105 -4.83 -18.67 0.77
N PRO A 106 -5.92 -18.26 1.46
CA PRO A 106 -6.52 -16.95 1.25
C PRO A 106 -5.48 -15.81 1.34
N GLN A 107 -4.63 -15.85 2.36
CA GLN A 107 -3.60 -14.83 2.56
C GLN A 107 -2.54 -14.86 1.45
N PHE A 108 -2.18 -16.07 1.01
CA PHE A 108 -1.21 -16.26 -0.07
C PHE A 108 -1.69 -15.65 -1.39
N PHE A 109 -2.96 -15.88 -1.77
CA PHE A 109 -3.53 -15.33 -3.00
C PHE A 109 -3.67 -13.80 -3.01
N ILE A 110 -3.94 -13.19 -1.85
CA ILE A 110 -4.02 -11.73 -1.76
C ILE A 110 -2.63 -11.11 -1.95
N TYR A 111 -1.61 -11.62 -1.24
CA TYR A 111 -0.26 -11.07 -1.36
C TYR A 111 0.40 -11.36 -2.71
N SER A 112 0.12 -12.51 -3.34
CA SER A 112 0.63 -12.80 -4.69
C SER A 112 0.07 -11.84 -5.74
N GLY A 113 -1.20 -11.44 -5.61
CA GLY A 113 -1.80 -10.40 -6.45
C GLY A 113 -1.30 -8.99 -6.14
N TYR A 114 -1.06 -8.69 -4.86
CA TYR A 114 -0.60 -7.37 -4.41
C TYR A 114 0.81 -7.02 -4.90
N LEU A 115 1.68 -8.03 -5.07
CA LEU A 115 3.03 -7.87 -5.64
C LEU A 115 2.99 -7.44 -7.12
N GLY A 116 1.99 -7.89 -7.88
CA GLY A 116 1.84 -7.49 -9.29
C GLY A 116 1.30 -6.07 -9.46
N PHE A 117 0.54 -5.56 -8.49
CA PHE A 117 -0.11 -4.25 -8.56
C PHE A 117 0.82 -3.09 -8.18
N ASN A 118 1.79 -3.30 -7.27
CA ASN A 118 2.65 -2.25 -6.72
C ASN A 118 4.08 -2.28 -7.27
N GLN A 119 4.24 -2.35 -8.61
CA GLN A 119 5.57 -2.51 -9.22
C GLN A 119 6.57 -1.40 -8.89
N THR A 120 6.11 -0.17 -8.63
CA THR A 120 6.99 0.95 -8.24
C THR A 120 7.47 0.88 -6.78
N GLN A 121 6.87 0.03 -5.94
CA GLN A 121 7.24 -0.14 -4.52
C GLN A 121 8.02 -1.44 -4.26
N SER A 122 8.67 -1.99 -5.28
CA SER A 122 9.51 -3.18 -5.14
C SER A 122 10.62 -3.03 -4.08
N CYS A 123 11.06 -1.80 -3.81
CA CYS A 123 12.07 -1.48 -2.80
C CYS A 123 11.65 -1.85 -1.36
N VAL A 124 10.35 -1.78 -1.03
CA VAL A 124 9.87 -2.13 0.32
C VAL A 124 9.57 -3.61 0.46
N VAL A 125 9.43 -4.38 -0.62
CA VAL A 125 9.12 -5.82 -0.55
C VAL A 125 10.22 -6.57 0.20
N LEU A 126 11.49 -6.23 -0.05
CA LEU A 126 12.62 -6.82 0.67
C LEU A 126 12.52 -6.54 2.18
N SER A 127 12.21 -5.30 2.57
CA SER A 127 12.08 -4.91 3.97
C SER A 127 10.92 -5.63 4.66
N HIS A 128 9.79 -5.81 3.98
CA HIS A 128 8.66 -6.58 4.51
C HIS A 128 9.02 -8.06 4.70
N LEU A 129 9.71 -8.66 3.73
CA LEU A 129 10.18 -10.05 3.82
C LEU A 129 11.20 -10.21 4.96
N ALA A 130 12.15 -9.29 5.08
CA ALA A 130 13.16 -9.28 6.14
C ALA A 130 12.51 -9.14 7.53
N ALA A 131 11.57 -8.19 7.69
CA ALA A 131 10.84 -8.00 8.94
C ALA A 131 9.96 -9.22 9.28
N GLY A 132 9.31 -9.82 8.27
CA GLY A 132 8.52 -11.05 8.42
C GLY A 132 9.40 -12.23 8.85
N PHE A 133 10.55 -12.40 8.22
CA PHE A 133 11.51 -13.45 8.59
C PHE A 133 12.05 -13.21 10.00
N PHE A 134 12.47 -12.00 10.33
CA PHE A 134 12.96 -11.66 11.67
C PHE A 134 11.92 -11.96 12.76
N THR A 135 10.68 -11.51 12.58
CA THR A 135 9.60 -11.72 13.56
C THR A 135 9.19 -13.19 13.65
N ARG A 136 9.08 -13.91 12.53
CA ARG A 136 8.59 -15.29 12.51
C ARG A 136 9.67 -16.34 12.78
N PHE A 137 10.90 -16.12 12.35
CA PHE A 137 12.03 -17.06 12.51
C PHE A 137 12.83 -16.75 13.79
N TYR A 138 13.23 -15.51 14.01
CA TYR A 138 14.08 -15.17 15.16
C TYR A 138 13.26 -14.97 16.45
N LEU A 139 12.28 -14.05 16.44
CA LEU A 139 11.52 -13.73 17.66
C LEU A 139 10.68 -14.91 18.15
N ARG A 140 10.04 -15.65 17.25
CA ARG A 140 9.20 -16.80 17.62
C ARG A 140 10.00 -17.96 18.21
N ASN A 141 11.16 -18.29 17.64
CA ASN A 141 11.93 -19.47 18.06
C ASN A 141 12.89 -19.19 19.23
N TYR A 142 13.55 -18.03 19.24
CA TYR A 142 14.60 -17.72 20.24
C TYR A 142 14.11 -16.86 21.40
N LYS A 143 13.05 -16.05 21.23
CA LYS A 143 12.54 -15.11 22.26
C LYS A 143 10.99 -15.05 22.33
N PRO A 144 10.31 -16.17 22.64
CA PRO A 144 8.84 -16.26 22.58
C PRO A 144 8.11 -15.33 23.54
N ARG A 145 8.70 -14.99 24.70
CA ARG A 145 8.13 -14.02 25.65
C ARG A 145 8.01 -12.62 25.04
N ILE A 146 9.06 -12.16 24.35
CA ILE A 146 9.06 -10.85 23.70
C ILE A 146 8.05 -10.83 22.54
N PHE A 147 7.98 -11.91 21.77
CA PHE A 147 7.04 -12.04 20.68
C PHE A 147 5.58 -11.95 21.14
N ARG A 148 5.22 -12.65 22.22
CA ARG A 148 3.83 -12.68 22.70
C ARG A 148 3.40 -11.34 23.30
N ASP A 149 4.25 -10.75 24.13
CA ASP A 149 3.83 -9.63 24.97
C ASP A 149 4.07 -8.26 24.29
N TYR A 150 5.06 -8.14 23.39
CA TYR A 150 5.46 -6.85 22.81
C TYR A 150 5.24 -6.71 21.31
N SER A 151 5.09 -7.79 20.53
CA SER A 151 5.01 -7.64 19.06
C SER A 151 3.85 -6.75 18.61
N TYR A 152 2.66 -6.91 19.18
CA TYR A 152 1.51 -6.06 18.85
C TYR A 152 1.72 -4.60 19.28
N LEU A 153 2.29 -4.37 20.47
CA LEU A 153 2.52 -3.03 20.99
C LEU A 153 3.58 -2.28 20.17
N VAL A 154 4.69 -2.94 19.84
CA VAL A 154 5.77 -2.36 19.03
C VAL A 154 5.29 -2.07 17.61
N THR A 155 4.51 -2.96 16.99
CA THR A 155 3.95 -2.71 15.65
C THR A 155 2.99 -1.53 15.66
N ALA A 156 2.08 -1.44 16.65
CA ALA A 156 1.16 -0.31 16.76
C ALA A 156 1.90 1.03 17.03
N ALA A 157 2.93 1.00 17.88
CA ALA A 157 3.74 2.19 18.15
C ALA A 157 4.51 2.65 16.91
N TRP A 158 5.07 1.72 16.13
CA TRP A 158 5.82 2.05 14.92
C TRP A 158 4.93 2.63 13.83
N ASP A 159 3.73 2.07 13.66
CA ASP A 159 2.72 2.58 12.72
C ASP A 159 2.35 4.03 13.07
N GLY A 160 1.99 4.30 14.33
CA GLY A 160 1.69 5.65 14.79
C GLY A 160 2.87 6.62 14.71
N ALA A 161 4.09 6.18 15.05
CA ALA A 161 5.29 7.01 14.97
C ALA A 161 5.61 7.41 13.52
N SER A 162 5.48 6.48 12.58
CA SER A 162 5.72 6.77 11.17
C SER A 162 4.74 7.81 10.61
N LEU A 163 3.45 7.68 10.95
CA LEU A 163 2.42 8.63 10.55
C LEU A 163 2.63 10.01 11.20
N PHE A 164 3.05 10.05 12.46
CA PHE A 164 3.36 11.30 13.15
C PHE A 164 4.58 12.01 12.55
N VAL A 165 5.65 11.28 12.23
CA VAL A 165 6.83 11.84 11.55
C VAL A 165 6.46 12.35 10.16
N LEU A 166 5.66 11.58 9.40
CA LEU A 166 5.17 12.03 8.09
C LEU A 166 4.32 13.29 8.21
N PHE A 167 3.42 13.36 9.19
CA PHE A 167 2.64 14.56 9.45
C PHE A 167 3.54 15.79 9.68
N ILE A 168 4.53 15.68 10.56
CA ILE A 168 5.48 16.77 10.82
C ILE A 168 6.25 17.12 9.54
N LEU A 169 6.77 16.12 8.81
CA LEU A 169 7.56 16.33 7.61
C LEU A 169 6.75 16.99 6.48
N SER A 170 5.46 16.62 6.36
CA SER A 170 4.51 17.23 5.43
C SER A 170 4.35 18.73 5.68
N PHE A 171 4.21 19.16 6.94
CA PHE A 171 4.07 20.58 7.29
C PHE A 171 5.40 21.35 7.29
N ALA A 172 6.49 20.72 7.74
CA ALA A 172 7.77 21.41 7.97
C ALA A 172 8.69 21.45 6.75
N VAL A 173 8.71 20.40 5.92
CA VAL A 173 9.72 20.25 4.85
C VAL A 173 9.07 20.22 3.47
N PHE A 174 7.98 19.48 3.34
CA PHE A 174 7.29 19.25 2.06
C PHE A 174 6.31 20.36 1.67
N GLY A 175 6.18 21.41 2.49
CA GLY A 175 5.46 22.62 2.12
C GLY A 175 3.94 22.50 2.11
N ALA A 176 3.35 21.68 2.99
CA ALA A 176 1.90 21.74 3.24
C ALA A 176 1.46 23.10 3.85
N SER A 177 2.41 23.92 4.32
CA SER A 177 2.21 25.29 4.83
C SER A 177 2.87 26.38 3.95
N ASN A 178 3.00 26.17 2.64
CA ASN A 178 3.57 27.12 1.65
C ASN A 178 5.08 27.45 1.77
N SER A 179 5.81 26.93 2.76
CA SER A 179 7.27 27.01 2.80
C SER A 179 7.88 25.66 2.44
N THR A 180 8.46 25.53 1.25
CA THR A 180 9.20 24.33 0.83
C THR A 180 10.68 24.51 1.13
N VAL A 181 11.29 23.55 1.83
CA VAL A 181 12.75 23.48 2.00
C VAL A 181 13.28 22.45 1.02
N ALA A 182 14.10 22.89 0.07
CA ALA A 182 14.73 21.98 -0.87
C ALA A 182 15.64 20.99 -0.12
N PHE A 183 15.52 19.70 -0.41
CA PHE A 183 16.40 18.70 0.17
C PHE A 183 17.85 18.96 -0.26
N PRO A 184 18.84 18.79 0.64
CA PRO A 184 20.24 18.88 0.27
C PRO A 184 20.56 17.85 -0.83
N SER A 185 21.51 18.18 -1.69
CA SER A 185 21.99 17.25 -2.69
C SER A 185 22.87 16.18 -2.03
N TRP A 186 22.62 14.91 -2.34
CA TRP A 186 23.42 13.78 -1.89
C TRP A 186 23.37 12.67 -2.94
N TRP A 187 24.13 11.60 -2.71
CA TRP A 187 24.26 10.49 -3.67
C TRP A 187 22.92 9.84 -4.08
N GLY A 188 21.89 9.92 -3.25
CA GLY A 188 20.53 9.47 -3.55
C GLY A 188 19.56 10.56 -4.02
N ASN A 189 19.96 11.83 -4.06
CA ASN A 189 19.16 12.98 -4.55
C ASN A 189 20.09 13.97 -5.30
N PRO A 190 20.51 13.65 -6.54
CA PRO A 190 21.37 14.53 -7.32
C PRO A 190 20.59 15.80 -7.73
N ALA A 191 21.24 16.97 -7.63
CA ALA A 191 20.65 18.26 -7.97
C ALA A 191 20.21 18.37 -9.44
N ASP A 192 20.85 17.60 -10.34
CA ASP A 192 20.60 17.60 -11.78
C ASP A 192 19.52 16.59 -12.22
N GLY A 193 18.85 15.93 -11.26
CA GLY A 193 17.84 14.90 -11.53
C GLY A 193 18.43 13.57 -12.02
N TYR A 194 17.59 12.56 -12.18
CA TYR A 194 18.03 11.24 -12.65
C TYR A 194 18.11 11.23 -14.19
N PRO A 195 19.21 10.72 -14.79
CA PRO A 195 19.43 10.74 -16.23
C PRO A 195 18.37 9.98 -17.06
N GLY A 196 17.57 9.10 -16.43
CA GLY A 196 16.48 8.38 -17.10
C GLY A 196 15.18 9.17 -17.28
N VAL A 197 14.98 10.30 -16.59
CA VAL A 197 13.75 11.13 -16.73
C VAL A 197 13.87 12.11 -17.89
N ARG A 198 15.09 12.55 -18.22
CA ARG A 198 15.32 13.50 -19.32
C ARG A 198 15.08 12.89 -20.70
N GLN A 199 15.30 11.58 -20.89
CA GLN A 199 15.00 10.90 -22.16
C GLN A 199 13.51 10.77 -22.48
N LEU A 200 12.61 10.81 -21.49
CA LEU A 200 11.16 10.78 -21.74
C LEU A 200 10.59 12.13 -22.16
N ILE A 201 11.27 13.23 -21.82
CA ILE A 201 10.87 14.60 -22.20
C ILE A 201 11.30 14.91 -23.65
N ASP A 202 12.43 14.38 -24.11
CA ASP A 202 12.91 14.58 -25.50
C ASP A 202 12.23 13.67 -26.54
N CYS A 203 11.45 12.66 -26.14
CA CYS A 203 10.70 11.78 -27.06
C CYS A 203 9.25 12.26 -27.34
N LYS A 204 8.93 13.54 -27.11
CA LYS A 204 7.72 14.17 -27.64
C LYS A 204 8.09 15.45 -28.42
N CYS A 205 8.53 15.24 -29.65
CA CYS A 205 8.34 16.14 -30.79
C CYS A 205 7.89 15.29 -31.98
#